data_AF-A0A674GKJ9-F1
#
_entry.id   AF-A0A674GKJ9-F1
#
_cell.length_a   1.000
_cell.length_b   1.000
_cell.length_c   1.000
_cell.angle_alpha   90.00
_cell.angle_beta   90.00
_cell.angle_gamma   90.00
#
_symmetry.space_group_name_H-M   'P 1'
#
loop_
_entity.id
_entity.type
_entity.pdbx_description
1 polymer ?
#
loop_
_entity_poly.entity_id
_entity_poly.type
_entity_poly.pdbx_seq_one_letter_code
_entity_poly.pdbx_strand_id
1 'polypeptide(L)'
;MAAGPGPGPGRAMAAALPAARLESVRALSALLREAQPRETAEESVFQDVLEILTSTASTLEQTCKDSCGLTDLDTCLLLIAECFRCLRNACVECAKNQHVLRNLGLISTSVHLIKLLHGIQIKEELLLTALRCSLQFLGNIAAGNGDSQNSIWKCAFPDLFLTCLTYSDEKIVTYCCMVLFTCLNSERVRELLDPQNLTVAHHVLRVYKEQLDSEWSVTLLELMMVKVSDKNSVSSEEMNVFVRHADFLADCFQEQCGAVLKFTAAADVEDEEALVTIRLLDVLCEMTSNNSQLEHLQAFPGLLETAVDTLRLTHLAGKQAVNIFTATHAVTGQEEISHPAVGFKSHLIRLIGNLCYKNKENQDKVYDLDGISLILDNCSIDDNNPFVSQWAVYAIRNLTEQNEQNQTLIAQMEHRGLADSSALERMGLEIQQRDDKLILRSTRKKPS
;
A
#
# COMPACT_ATOMS: atom_id res chain seq x y z
N MET A 1 -34.75 24.30 -53.38
CA MET A 1 -33.49 23.92 -52.70
C MET A 1 -33.78 23.89 -51.22
N ALA A 2 -33.97 22.71 -50.66
CA ALA A 2 -34.13 22.54 -49.21
C ALA A 2 -32.75 22.78 -48.57
N ALA A 3 -32.66 23.79 -47.70
CA ALA A 3 -31.51 23.96 -46.84
C ALA A 3 -31.39 22.70 -45.97
N GLY A 4 -30.29 21.97 -46.12
CA GLY A 4 -29.99 20.82 -45.27
C GLY A 4 -29.94 21.23 -43.79
N PRO A 5 -30.15 20.29 -42.86
CA PRO A 5 -30.05 20.59 -41.44
C PRO A 5 -28.65 21.12 -41.16
N GLY A 6 -28.57 22.28 -40.51
CA GLY A 6 -27.30 22.84 -40.07
C GLY A 6 -26.54 21.84 -39.18
N PRO A 7 -25.20 21.93 -39.11
CA PRO A 7 -24.43 21.05 -38.24
C PRO A 7 -24.99 21.13 -36.82
N GLY A 8 -25.27 19.98 -36.21
CA GLY A 8 -25.68 19.90 -34.81
C GLY A 8 -24.63 20.59 -33.91
N PRO A 9 -25.00 20.94 -32.66
CA PRO A 9 -24.15 21.70 -31.75
C PRO A 9 -22.74 21.11 -31.61
N GLY A 10 -22.65 19.78 -31.72
CA GLY A 10 -21.40 19.04 -31.76
C GLY A 10 -20.46 19.35 -32.95
N ARG A 11 -20.95 19.18 -34.18
CA ARG A 11 -20.18 19.43 -35.41
C ARG A 11 -19.71 20.88 -35.55
N ALA A 12 -20.42 21.84 -34.95
CA ALA A 12 -20.00 23.23 -34.91
C ALA A 12 -18.77 23.46 -34.02
N MET A 13 -18.63 22.67 -32.95
CA MET A 13 -17.52 22.75 -31.99
C MET A 13 -16.20 22.29 -32.62
N ALA A 14 -16.19 21.16 -33.34
CA ALA A 14 -15.00 20.62 -33.98
C ALA A 14 -14.46 21.50 -35.13
N ALA A 15 -15.30 22.29 -35.80
CA ALA A 15 -14.93 23.11 -36.96
C ALA A 15 -14.37 24.51 -36.61
N ALA A 16 -14.36 24.91 -35.34
CA ALA A 16 -14.01 26.29 -34.93
C ALA A 16 -12.49 26.58 -34.94
N LEU A 17 -12.10 27.87 -34.86
CA LEU A 17 -10.70 28.28 -34.64
C LEU A 17 -10.17 27.81 -33.27
N PRO A 18 -8.86 27.60 -33.06
CA PRO A 18 -8.31 27.01 -31.82
C PRO A 18 -8.77 27.68 -30.52
N ALA A 19 -8.79 29.02 -30.46
CA ALA A 19 -9.27 29.76 -29.30
C ALA A 19 -10.78 29.55 -29.04
N ALA A 20 -11.60 29.47 -30.10
CA ALA A 20 -13.03 29.21 -29.99
C ALA A 20 -13.33 27.75 -29.59
N ARG A 21 -12.50 26.80 -30.05
CA ARG A 21 -12.57 25.40 -29.58
C ARG A 21 -12.30 25.32 -28.08
N LEU A 22 -11.24 25.99 -27.61
CA LEU A 22 -10.87 25.99 -26.20
C LEU A 22 -12.01 26.49 -25.30
N GLU A 23 -12.61 27.63 -25.62
CA GLU A 23 -13.74 28.17 -24.85
C GLU A 23 -14.97 27.27 -24.90
N SER A 24 -15.24 26.63 -26.05
CA SER A 24 -16.35 25.67 -26.18
C SER A 24 -16.14 24.44 -25.29
N VAL A 25 -14.93 23.87 -25.27
CA VAL A 25 -14.59 22.72 -24.42
C VAL A 25 -14.63 23.10 -22.93
N ARG A 26 -14.21 24.32 -22.57
CA ARG A 26 -14.32 24.83 -21.19
C ARG A 26 -15.77 24.94 -20.73
N ALA A 27 -16.63 25.51 -21.58
CA ALA A 27 -18.06 25.60 -21.29
C ALA A 27 -18.70 24.21 -21.12
N LEU A 28 -18.37 23.27 -22.01
CA LEU A 28 -18.84 21.89 -21.90
C LEU A 28 -18.32 21.20 -20.63
N SER A 29 -17.03 21.35 -20.33
CA SER A 29 -16.40 20.80 -19.12
C SER A 29 -17.07 21.29 -17.85
N ALA A 30 -17.49 22.56 -17.80
CA ALA A 30 -18.24 23.13 -16.70
C ALA A 30 -19.65 22.50 -16.56
N LEU A 31 -20.38 22.35 -17.68
CA LEU A 31 -21.70 21.72 -17.69
C LEU A 31 -21.66 20.28 -17.18
N LEU A 32 -20.67 19.49 -17.62
CA LEU A 32 -20.56 18.07 -17.24
C LEU A 32 -20.17 17.84 -15.77
N ARG A 33 -19.85 18.90 -15.00
CA ARG A 33 -19.72 18.78 -13.54
C ARG A 33 -21.07 18.51 -12.88
N GLU A 34 -22.15 19.02 -13.44
CA GLU A 34 -23.50 18.79 -12.93
C GLU A 34 -24.03 17.42 -13.38
N ALA A 35 -24.79 16.76 -12.50
CA ALA A 35 -25.28 15.40 -12.74
C ALA A 35 -26.24 15.33 -13.95
N GLN A 36 -27.21 16.24 -14.02
CA GLN A 36 -28.23 16.20 -15.07
C GLN A 36 -27.66 16.40 -16.49
N PRO A 37 -26.82 17.41 -16.78
CA PRO A 37 -26.17 17.53 -18.10
C PRO A 37 -25.27 16.33 -18.41
N ARG A 38 -24.58 15.76 -17.42
CA ARG A 38 -23.72 14.59 -17.59
C ARG A 38 -24.52 13.35 -18.00
N GLU A 39 -25.62 13.06 -17.31
CA GLU A 39 -26.47 11.90 -17.61
C GLU A 39 -27.20 12.02 -18.95
N THR A 40 -27.54 13.25 -19.35
CA THR A 40 -28.27 13.52 -20.60
C THR A 40 -27.36 13.74 -21.81
N ALA A 41 -26.04 13.86 -21.63
CA ALA A 41 -25.08 14.01 -22.71
C ALA A 41 -25.21 12.91 -23.78
N GLU A 42 -25.22 13.32 -25.05
CA GLU A 42 -25.28 12.43 -26.19
C GLU A 42 -23.88 11.96 -26.62
N GLU A 43 -23.79 10.80 -27.26
CA GLU A 43 -22.54 10.26 -27.81
C GLU A 43 -21.86 11.23 -28.79
N SER A 44 -22.66 11.99 -29.56
CA SER A 44 -22.17 13.02 -30.50
C SER A 44 -21.21 14.01 -29.83
N VAL A 45 -21.55 14.47 -28.63
CA VAL A 45 -20.73 15.42 -27.86
C VAL A 45 -19.33 14.85 -27.60
N PHE A 46 -19.25 13.56 -27.24
CA PHE A 46 -17.98 12.91 -26.96
C PHE A 46 -17.19 12.59 -28.24
N GLN A 47 -17.88 12.33 -29.35
CA GLN A 47 -17.27 12.21 -30.67
C GLN A 47 -16.58 13.51 -31.08
N ASP A 48 -17.19 14.66 -30.83
CA ASP A 48 -16.57 15.95 -31.15
C ASP A 48 -15.36 16.24 -30.27
N VAL A 49 -15.43 15.91 -28.97
CA VAL A 49 -14.27 16.04 -28.06
C VAL A 49 -13.13 15.12 -28.52
N LEU A 50 -13.44 13.89 -28.96
CA LEU A 50 -12.46 12.99 -29.56
C LEU A 50 -11.85 13.57 -30.85
N GLU A 51 -12.65 14.10 -31.76
CA GLU A 51 -12.16 14.74 -33.00
C GLU A 51 -11.23 15.92 -32.69
N ILE A 52 -11.61 16.78 -31.73
CA ILE A 52 -10.77 17.88 -31.27
C ILE A 52 -9.45 17.32 -30.73
N LEU A 53 -9.53 16.36 -29.80
CA LEU A 53 -8.36 15.77 -29.16
C LEU A 53 -7.40 15.13 -30.17
N THR A 54 -7.91 14.36 -31.14
CA THR A 54 -7.10 13.74 -32.20
C THR A 54 -6.52 14.77 -33.16
N SER A 55 -7.31 15.78 -33.57
CA SER A 55 -6.79 16.85 -34.44
C SER A 55 -5.68 17.65 -33.77
N THR A 56 -5.83 17.97 -32.48
CA THR A 56 -4.82 18.66 -31.68
C THR A 56 -3.59 17.79 -31.46
N ALA A 57 -3.75 16.48 -31.27
CA ALA A 57 -2.64 15.53 -31.21
C ALA A 57 -1.80 15.54 -32.50
N SER A 58 -2.46 15.53 -33.67
CA SER A 58 -1.77 15.59 -34.96
C SER A 58 -1.03 16.91 -35.17
N THR A 59 -1.62 18.04 -34.77
CA THR A 59 -0.94 19.34 -34.78
C THR A 59 0.28 19.31 -33.87
N LEU A 60 0.14 18.80 -32.64
CA LEU A 60 1.23 18.66 -31.68
C LEU A 60 2.39 17.81 -32.23
N GLU A 61 2.10 16.66 -32.84
CA GLU A 61 3.11 15.81 -33.49
C GLU A 61 3.88 16.54 -34.60
N GLN A 62 3.20 17.43 -35.33
CA GLN A 62 3.79 18.19 -36.42
C GLN A 62 4.66 19.33 -35.89
N THR A 63 4.17 20.08 -34.91
CA THR A 63 4.89 21.16 -34.24
C THR A 63 6.11 20.65 -33.46
N CYS A 64 6.13 19.40 -33.01
CA CYS A 64 7.33 18.78 -32.43
C CYS A 64 8.40 18.41 -33.48
N LYS A 65 8.03 18.24 -34.76
CA LYS A 65 8.96 17.92 -35.87
C LYS A 65 9.50 19.18 -36.54
N ASP A 66 8.65 20.18 -36.68
CA ASP A 66 8.97 21.45 -37.32
C ASP A 66 9.41 22.43 -36.23
N SER A 67 10.60 23.03 -36.32
CA SER A 67 11.16 23.94 -35.28
C SER A 67 10.42 25.29 -35.18
N CYS A 68 9.10 25.32 -35.41
CA CYS A 68 8.27 26.51 -35.55
C CYS A 68 7.38 26.72 -34.32
N GLY A 69 7.63 27.81 -33.59
CA GLY A 69 6.64 28.53 -32.78
C GLY A 69 6.18 27.92 -31.45
N LEU A 70 6.73 28.39 -30.33
CA LEU A 70 6.31 28.06 -28.96
C LEU A 70 4.81 28.36 -28.65
N THR A 71 4.21 29.35 -29.32
CA THR A 71 2.81 29.76 -29.05
C THR A 71 1.75 28.77 -29.55
N ASP A 72 2.06 27.95 -30.55
CA ASP A 72 1.14 26.92 -31.06
C ASP A 72 1.12 25.69 -30.13
N LEU A 73 2.26 25.39 -29.53
CA LEU A 73 2.43 24.32 -28.54
C LEU A 73 1.58 24.58 -27.29
N ASP A 74 1.65 25.77 -26.69
CA ASP A 74 0.87 26.13 -25.49
C ASP A 74 -0.64 25.98 -25.72
N THR A 75 -1.11 26.42 -26.89
CA THR A 75 -2.53 26.32 -27.26
C THR A 75 -2.95 24.85 -27.39
N CYS A 76 -2.12 24.01 -27.98
CA CYS A 76 -2.37 22.57 -28.07
C CYS A 76 -2.42 21.91 -26.70
N LEU A 77 -1.44 22.20 -25.82
CA LEU A 77 -1.38 21.63 -24.47
C LEU A 77 -2.58 22.05 -23.62
N LEU A 78 -2.99 23.32 -23.69
CA LEU A 78 -4.19 23.82 -23.02
C LEU A 78 -5.45 23.11 -23.51
N LEU A 79 -5.60 22.95 -24.83
CA LEU A 79 -6.77 22.31 -25.41
C LEU A 79 -6.85 20.82 -25.04
N ILE A 80 -5.71 20.10 -25.08
CA ILE A 80 -5.62 18.71 -24.62
C ILE A 80 -6.02 18.60 -23.15
N ALA A 81 -5.49 19.48 -22.28
CA ALA A 81 -5.83 19.48 -20.87
C ALA A 81 -7.33 19.71 -20.63
N GLU A 82 -7.95 20.67 -21.33
CA GLU A 82 -9.39 20.94 -21.18
C GLU A 82 -10.26 19.80 -21.71
N CYS A 83 -9.88 19.16 -22.83
CA CYS A 83 -10.55 17.97 -23.32
C CYS A 83 -10.53 16.87 -22.25
N PHE A 84 -9.37 16.56 -21.64
CA PHE A 84 -9.30 15.55 -20.59
C PHE A 84 -10.07 15.94 -19.33
N ARG A 85 -10.10 17.22 -18.93
CA ARG A 85 -10.96 17.67 -17.82
C ARG A 85 -12.44 17.46 -18.12
N CYS A 86 -12.86 17.77 -19.34
CA CYS A 86 -14.21 17.56 -19.83
C CYS A 86 -14.60 16.08 -19.75
N LEU A 87 -13.76 15.20 -20.31
CA LEU A 87 -13.96 13.75 -20.31
C LEU A 87 -13.94 13.16 -18.89
N ARG A 88 -13.03 13.61 -18.03
CA ARG A 88 -12.96 13.20 -16.62
C ARG A 88 -14.26 13.53 -15.89
N ASN A 89 -14.80 14.74 -16.08
CA ASN A 89 -16.06 15.15 -15.47
C ASN A 89 -17.22 14.31 -16.01
N ALA A 90 -17.22 13.95 -17.30
CA ALA A 90 -18.25 13.12 -17.92
C ALA A 90 -18.38 11.72 -17.30
N CYS A 91 -17.29 11.18 -16.72
CA CYS A 91 -17.25 9.84 -16.14
C CYS A 91 -17.76 9.76 -14.69
N VAL A 92 -17.80 10.87 -13.94
CA VAL A 92 -18.08 10.86 -12.49
C VAL A 92 -19.46 10.24 -12.22
N GLU A 93 -19.46 9.09 -11.55
CA GLU A 93 -20.67 8.31 -11.22
C GLU A 93 -21.60 8.06 -12.42
N CYS A 94 -21.06 7.98 -13.63
CA CYS A 94 -21.86 7.85 -14.86
C CYS A 94 -21.42 6.68 -15.73
N ALA A 95 -21.92 5.48 -15.42
CA ALA A 95 -21.60 4.25 -16.14
C ALA A 95 -21.94 4.31 -17.65
N LYS A 96 -23.05 4.99 -18.00
CA LYS A 96 -23.45 5.24 -19.40
C LYS A 96 -22.31 5.93 -20.16
N ASN A 97 -21.80 7.04 -19.64
CA ASN A 97 -20.76 7.80 -20.31
C ASN A 97 -19.44 7.03 -20.33
N GLN A 98 -19.05 6.38 -19.23
CA GLN A 98 -17.86 5.52 -19.21
C GLN A 98 -17.89 4.47 -20.34
N HIS A 99 -19.04 3.82 -20.55
CA HIS A 99 -19.23 2.84 -21.63
C HIS A 99 -19.13 3.47 -23.02
N VAL A 100 -19.80 4.60 -23.25
CA VAL A 100 -19.74 5.33 -24.54
C VAL A 100 -18.30 5.74 -24.84
N LEU A 101 -17.63 6.38 -23.89
CA LEU A 101 -16.26 6.88 -24.05
C LEU A 101 -15.27 5.74 -24.34
N ARG A 102 -15.42 4.60 -23.66
CA ARG A 102 -14.63 3.39 -23.94
C ARG A 102 -14.86 2.88 -25.36
N ASN A 103 -16.11 2.80 -25.80
CA ASN A 103 -16.46 2.30 -27.14
C ASN A 103 -16.00 3.23 -28.26
N LEU A 104 -15.94 4.54 -28.00
CA LEU A 104 -15.34 5.52 -28.91
C LEU A 104 -13.81 5.39 -29.01
N GLY A 105 -13.17 4.53 -28.21
CA GLY A 105 -11.73 4.32 -28.23
C GLY A 105 -10.93 5.36 -27.46
N LEU A 106 -11.56 6.16 -26.59
CA LEU A 106 -10.84 7.22 -25.88
C LEU A 106 -9.76 6.69 -24.92
N ILE A 107 -9.85 5.45 -24.46
CA ILE A 107 -8.79 4.84 -23.63
C ILE A 107 -7.49 4.69 -24.42
N SER A 108 -7.52 4.07 -25.59
CA SER A 108 -6.33 3.87 -26.42
C SER A 108 -5.78 5.21 -26.94
N THR A 109 -6.66 6.13 -27.34
CA THR A 109 -6.26 7.49 -27.74
C THR A 109 -5.57 8.23 -26.58
N SER A 110 -6.07 8.10 -25.35
CA SER A 110 -5.47 8.74 -24.17
C SER A 110 -4.08 8.19 -23.89
N VAL A 111 -3.89 6.88 -23.94
CA VAL A 111 -2.57 6.26 -23.70
C VAL A 111 -1.57 6.65 -24.78
N HIS A 112 -1.98 6.69 -26.06
CA HIS A 112 -1.12 7.19 -27.14
C HIS A 112 -0.71 8.65 -26.90
N LEU A 113 -1.66 9.50 -26.50
CA LEU A 113 -1.40 10.91 -26.20
C LEU A 113 -0.47 11.10 -25.02
N ILE A 114 -0.58 10.31 -23.95
CA ILE A 114 0.35 10.38 -22.83
C ILE A 114 1.76 10.04 -23.29
N LYS A 115 1.93 9.01 -24.13
CA LYS A 115 3.23 8.66 -24.73
C LYS A 115 3.79 9.78 -25.61
N LEU A 116 2.94 10.43 -26.40
CA LEU A 116 3.32 11.59 -27.21
C LEU A 116 3.78 12.76 -26.33
N LEU A 117 2.98 13.14 -25.33
CA LEU A 117 3.28 14.22 -24.39
C LEU A 117 4.59 13.95 -23.64
N HIS A 118 4.83 12.69 -23.24
CA HIS A 118 6.09 12.30 -22.62
C HIS A 118 7.32 12.54 -23.52
N GLY A 119 7.17 12.37 -24.83
CA GLY A 119 8.25 12.57 -25.81
C GLY A 119 8.66 14.02 -26.04
N ILE A 120 7.91 14.99 -25.49
CA ILE A 120 8.23 16.42 -25.63
C ILE A 120 9.40 16.78 -24.69
N GLN A 121 10.49 17.28 -25.26
CA GLN A 121 11.75 17.52 -24.54
C GLN A 121 11.63 18.59 -23.44
N ILE A 122 10.71 19.53 -23.58
CA ILE A 122 10.53 20.66 -22.66
C ILE A 122 9.41 20.33 -21.67
N LYS A 123 9.79 20.04 -20.42
CA LYS A 123 8.83 19.79 -19.33
C LYS A 123 8.45 21.11 -18.64
N GLU A 124 7.46 21.79 -19.19
CA GLU A 124 6.85 23.00 -18.61
C GLU A 124 5.47 22.69 -17.99
N GLU A 125 4.95 23.62 -17.17
CA GLU A 125 3.73 23.39 -16.35
C GLU A 125 2.48 23.04 -17.17
N LEU A 126 2.36 23.54 -18.40
CA LEU A 126 1.25 23.19 -19.30
C LEU A 126 1.30 21.72 -19.73
N LEU A 127 2.51 21.19 -20.01
CA LEU A 127 2.70 19.79 -20.36
C LEU A 127 2.36 18.88 -19.18
N LEU A 128 2.88 19.22 -17.99
CA LEU A 128 2.58 18.50 -16.76
C LEU A 128 1.07 18.52 -16.47
N THR A 129 0.42 19.65 -16.69
CA THR A 129 -1.03 19.79 -16.53
C THR A 129 -1.82 18.90 -17.48
N ALA A 130 -1.43 18.82 -18.75
CA ALA A 130 -2.07 17.92 -19.72
C ALA A 130 -1.91 16.44 -19.31
N LEU A 131 -0.70 16.03 -18.89
CA LEU A 131 -0.42 14.68 -18.37
C LEU A 131 -1.27 14.37 -17.14
N ARG A 132 -1.30 15.26 -16.14
CA ARG A 132 -2.13 15.11 -14.93
C ARG A 132 -3.61 14.93 -15.28
N CYS A 133 -4.17 15.77 -16.16
CA CYS A 133 -5.58 15.68 -16.56
C CYS A 133 -5.90 14.37 -17.29
N SER A 134 -4.98 13.89 -18.14
CA SER A 134 -5.15 12.63 -18.87
C SER A 134 -5.17 11.41 -17.94
N LEU A 135 -4.29 11.36 -16.94
CA LEU A 135 -4.27 10.29 -15.93
C LEU A 135 -5.53 10.31 -15.05
N GLN A 136 -5.99 11.51 -14.65
CA GLN A 136 -7.25 11.64 -13.91
C GLN A 136 -8.46 11.12 -14.71
N PHE A 137 -8.50 11.38 -16.03
CA PHE A 137 -9.53 10.81 -16.89
C PHE A 137 -9.48 9.28 -16.90
N LEU A 138 -8.29 8.68 -17.05
CA LEU A 138 -8.12 7.22 -17.02
C LEU A 138 -8.59 6.61 -15.69
N GLY A 139 -8.38 7.29 -14.57
CA GLY A 139 -8.90 6.82 -13.27
C GLY A 139 -10.43 6.82 -13.24
N ASN A 140 -11.04 7.93 -13.63
CA ASN A 140 -12.49 8.09 -13.58
C ASN A 140 -13.24 7.19 -14.58
N ILE A 141 -12.68 6.93 -15.76
CA ILE A 141 -13.33 6.02 -16.73
C ILE A 141 -13.29 4.55 -16.26
N ALA A 142 -12.32 4.19 -15.42
CA ALA A 142 -12.16 2.86 -14.84
C ALA A 142 -12.86 2.67 -13.49
N ALA A 143 -13.18 3.74 -12.78
CA ALA A 143 -13.83 3.69 -11.48
C ALA A 143 -15.15 2.90 -11.54
N GLY A 144 -15.19 1.75 -10.85
CA GLY A 144 -16.34 0.84 -10.83
C GLY A 144 -16.66 0.15 -12.16
N ASN A 145 -15.78 0.21 -13.16
CA ASN A 145 -16.04 -0.27 -14.53
C ASN A 145 -14.99 -1.30 -14.99
N GLY A 146 -15.30 -2.59 -14.81
CA GLY A 146 -14.39 -3.70 -15.12
C GLY A 146 -13.91 -3.76 -16.57
N ASP A 147 -14.76 -3.43 -17.54
CA ASP A 147 -14.38 -3.42 -18.95
C ASP A 147 -13.37 -2.30 -19.28
N SER A 148 -13.58 -1.11 -18.69
CA SER A 148 -12.63 -0.01 -18.82
C SER A 148 -11.32 -0.35 -18.12
N GLN A 149 -11.37 -0.95 -16.92
CA GLN A 149 -10.17 -1.45 -16.22
C GLN A 149 -9.40 -2.45 -17.09
N ASN A 150 -10.07 -3.39 -17.76
CA ASN A 150 -9.47 -4.35 -18.70
C ASN A 150 -8.82 -3.66 -19.90
N SER A 151 -9.52 -2.68 -20.47
CA SER A 151 -9.04 -1.93 -21.63
C SER A 151 -7.79 -1.11 -21.30
N ILE A 152 -7.79 -0.42 -20.14
CA ILE A 152 -6.64 0.35 -19.66
C ILE A 152 -5.45 -0.58 -19.45
N TRP A 153 -5.63 -1.66 -18.68
CA TRP A 153 -4.52 -2.56 -18.35
C TRP A 153 -3.84 -3.09 -19.61
N LYS A 154 -4.61 -3.55 -20.59
CA LYS A 154 -4.12 -4.06 -21.88
C LYS A 154 -3.27 -3.05 -22.67
N CYS A 155 -3.56 -1.75 -22.58
CA CYS A 155 -2.88 -0.73 -23.39
C CYS A 155 -1.80 0.06 -22.63
N ALA A 156 -1.88 0.12 -21.30
CA ALA A 156 -1.02 0.92 -20.45
C ALA A 156 0.08 0.11 -19.77
N PHE A 157 -0.20 -1.14 -19.38
CA PHE A 157 0.74 -1.95 -18.62
C PHE A 157 1.75 -2.68 -19.55
N PRO A 158 3.05 -2.76 -19.20
CA PRO A 158 3.72 -2.11 -18.06
C PRO A 158 4.22 -0.69 -18.36
N ASP A 159 4.45 -0.37 -19.64
CA ASP A 159 5.28 0.76 -20.08
C ASP A 159 4.78 2.14 -19.61
N LEU A 160 3.47 2.38 -19.69
CA LEU A 160 2.89 3.68 -19.33
C LEU A 160 3.06 3.93 -17.84
N PHE A 161 2.80 2.92 -17.01
CA PHE A 161 2.91 3.01 -15.56
C PHE A 161 4.36 3.25 -15.16
N LEU A 162 5.31 2.49 -15.72
CA LEU A 162 6.73 2.70 -15.47
C LEU A 162 7.18 4.12 -15.84
N THR A 163 6.72 4.60 -17.00
CA THR A 163 7.02 5.95 -17.49
C THR A 163 6.47 7.01 -16.54
N CYS A 164 5.23 6.88 -16.06
CA CYS A 164 4.62 7.88 -15.20
C CYS A 164 5.13 7.84 -13.74
N LEU A 165 5.44 6.66 -13.21
CA LEU A 165 5.98 6.49 -11.84
C LEU A 165 7.43 7.00 -11.69
N THR A 166 8.11 7.30 -12.80
CA THR A 166 9.46 7.87 -12.81
C THR A 166 9.48 9.39 -12.97
N TYR A 167 8.31 10.05 -13.03
CA TYR A 167 8.27 11.51 -13.07
C TYR A 167 8.68 12.13 -11.74
N SER A 168 9.34 13.28 -11.82
CA SER A 168 9.62 14.14 -10.66
C SER A 168 8.38 14.89 -10.15
N ASP A 169 7.30 14.91 -10.94
CA ASP A 169 6.06 15.57 -10.57
C ASP A 169 5.20 14.65 -9.70
N GLU A 170 5.01 15.02 -8.45
CA GLU A 170 4.29 14.21 -7.46
C GLU A 170 2.85 13.92 -7.91
N LYS A 171 2.14 14.89 -8.48
CA LYS A 171 0.75 14.70 -8.92
C LYS A 171 0.62 13.70 -10.06
N ILE A 172 1.55 13.69 -11.02
CA ILE A 172 1.58 12.66 -12.08
C ILE A 172 1.75 11.28 -11.46
N VAL A 173 2.68 11.15 -10.52
CA VAL A 173 2.94 9.90 -9.81
C VAL A 173 1.70 9.45 -9.03
N THR A 174 1.08 10.32 -8.25
CA THR A 174 -0.17 10.04 -7.51
C THR A 174 -1.31 9.60 -8.43
N TYR A 175 -1.56 10.32 -9.53
CA TYR A 175 -2.62 9.95 -10.46
C TYR A 175 -2.32 8.66 -11.23
N CYS A 176 -1.05 8.38 -11.50
CA CYS A 176 -0.63 7.09 -12.07
C CYS A 176 -0.95 5.93 -11.10
N CYS A 177 -0.59 6.08 -9.83
CA CYS A 177 -0.94 5.12 -8.78
C CYS A 177 -2.45 4.92 -8.67
N MET A 178 -3.24 6.00 -8.65
CA MET A 178 -4.70 5.93 -8.64
C MET A 178 -5.25 5.08 -9.80
N VAL A 179 -4.74 5.28 -11.02
CA VAL A 179 -5.15 4.48 -12.20
C VAL A 179 -4.75 3.02 -12.03
N LEU A 180 -3.50 2.75 -11.60
CA LEU A 180 -2.97 1.42 -11.38
C LEU A 180 -3.84 0.67 -10.36
N PHE A 181 -4.10 1.27 -9.20
CA PHE A 181 -4.91 0.68 -8.12
C PHE A 181 -6.37 0.49 -8.51
N THR A 182 -6.98 1.46 -9.19
CA THR A 182 -8.35 1.31 -9.72
C THR A 182 -8.47 0.11 -10.66
N CYS A 183 -7.37 -0.25 -11.32
CA CYS A 183 -7.30 -1.39 -12.22
C CYS A 183 -6.79 -2.67 -11.53
N LEU A 184 -6.30 -2.67 -10.30
CA LEU A 184 -5.76 -3.90 -9.71
C LEU A 184 -6.85 -4.92 -9.41
N ASN A 185 -6.51 -6.19 -9.67
CA ASN A 185 -7.26 -7.35 -9.23
C ASN A 185 -6.29 -8.51 -8.98
N SER A 186 -6.79 -9.65 -8.53
CA SER A 186 -5.96 -10.80 -8.17
C SER A 186 -5.12 -11.36 -9.32
N GLU A 187 -5.56 -11.22 -10.58
CA GLU A 187 -4.80 -11.64 -11.76
C GLU A 187 -3.67 -10.65 -12.08
N ARG A 188 -3.98 -9.36 -12.03
CA ARG A 188 -3.05 -8.27 -12.35
C ARG A 188 -1.99 -8.05 -11.29
N VAL A 189 -2.31 -8.37 -10.03
CA VAL A 189 -1.29 -8.47 -8.99
C VAL A 189 -0.27 -9.54 -9.38
N ARG A 190 -0.67 -10.72 -9.89
CA ARG A 190 0.31 -11.71 -10.37
C ARG A 190 1.16 -11.18 -11.52
N GLU A 191 0.55 -10.47 -12.46
CA GLU A 191 1.27 -9.88 -13.60
C GLU A 191 2.24 -8.76 -13.18
N LEU A 192 1.86 -7.94 -12.20
CA LEU A 192 2.72 -6.91 -11.60
C LEU A 192 3.96 -7.51 -10.92
N LEU A 193 3.78 -8.70 -10.33
CA LEU A 193 4.83 -9.43 -9.63
C LEU A 193 5.69 -10.31 -10.58
N ASP A 194 5.33 -10.45 -11.86
CA ASP A 194 6.13 -11.19 -12.84
C ASP A 194 7.57 -10.62 -12.93
N PRO A 195 8.65 -11.45 -13.03
CA PRO A 195 10.03 -10.97 -13.05
C PRO A 195 10.31 -9.89 -14.10
N GLN A 196 9.60 -9.91 -15.22
CA GLN A 196 9.74 -8.91 -16.29
C GLN A 196 9.14 -7.54 -15.92
N ASN A 197 8.25 -7.49 -14.93
CA ASN A 197 7.50 -6.30 -14.51
C ASN A 197 7.91 -5.76 -13.13
N LEU A 198 8.89 -6.38 -12.46
CA LEU A 198 9.37 -5.99 -11.13
C LEU A 198 9.78 -4.52 -11.04
N THR A 199 10.23 -3.92 -12.15
CA THR A 199 10.56 -2.49 -12.18
C THR A 199 9.34 -1.62 -11.84
N VAL A 200 8.15 -2.00 -12.31
CA VAL A 200 6.90 -1.29 -11.98
C VAL A 200 6.57 -1.49 -10.51
N ALA A 201 6.63 -2.73 -10.00
CA ALA A 201 6.39 -3.04 -8.59
C ALA A 201 7.33 -2.27 -7.66
N HIS A 202 8.63 -2.23 -7.99
CA HIS A 202 9.64 -1.47 -7.26
C HIS A 202 9.33 0.04 -7.27
N HIS A 203 8.88 0.58 -8.41
CA HIS A 203 8.51 1.99 -8.49
C HIS A 203 7.25 2.30 -7.69
N VAL A 204 6.24 1.43 -7.70
CA VAL A 204 5.06 1.57 -6.85
C VAL A 204 5.47 1.58 -5.37
N LEU A 205 6.39 0.70 -4.96
CA LEU A 205 6.87 0.60 -3.59
C LEU A 205 7.82 1.76 -3.20
N ARG A 206 8.59 2.30 -4.15
CA ARG A 206 9.37 3.53 -3.92
C ARG A 206 8.47 4.75 -3.76
N VAL A 207 7.49 4.92 -4.65
CA VAL A 207 6.50 6.01 -4.54
C VAL A 207 5.74 5.91 -3.23
N TYR A 208 5.44 4.69 -2.80
CA TYR A 208 4.90 4.39 -1.49
C TYR A 208 5.82 4.80 -0.33
N LYS A 209 7.16 4.73 -0.47
CA LYS A 209 8.11 5.25 0.52
C LYS A 209 8.14 6.79 0.56
N GLU A 210 7.81 7.46 -0.55
CA GLU A 210 8.05 8.90 -0.75
C GLU A 210 6.79 9.79 -0.68
N GLN A 211 5.57 9.29 -0.87
CA GLN A 211 4.37 10.12 -1.14
C GLN A 211 3.02 9.67 -0.51
N LEU A 212 2.98 8.95 0.62
CA LEU A 212 1.67 8.58 1.23
C LEU A 212 0.99 9.83 1.84
N ASP A 213 -0.30 10.10 1.56
CA ASP A 213 -1.55 9.58 2.13
C ASP A 213 -1.76 8.04 2.27
N SER A 214 -2.34 7.67 3.42
CA SER A 214 -2.35 6.35 4.07
C SER A 214 -3.31 5.24 3.55
N GLU A 215 -4.26 5.50 2.64
CA GLU A 215 -5.30 4.50 2.28
C GLU A 215 -4.86 3.48 1.19
N TRP A 216 -4.03 3.89 0.23
CA TRP A 216 -3.66 3.06 -0.92
C TRP A 216 -2.53 2.07 -0.63
N SER A 217 -1.64 2.45 0.29
CA SER A 217 -0.55 1.63 0.84
C SER A 217 -1.06 0.37 1.53
N VAL A 218 -2.09 0.54 2.36
CA VAL A 218 -2.73 -0.53 3.12
C VAL A 218 -3.42 -1.51 2.16
N THR A 219 -4.17 -0.99 1.18
CA THR A 219 -4.91 -1.82 0.21
C THR A 219 -3.99 -2.73 -0.63
N LEU A 220 -2.82 -2.24 -1.05
CA LEU A 220 -1.87 -3.07 -1.82
C LEU A 220 -1.27 -4.19 -0.97
N LEU A 221 -0.82 -3.87 0.25
CA LEU A 221 -0.26 -4.88 1.15
C LEU A 221 -1.32 -5.90 1.58
N GLU A 222 -2.58 -5.48 1.78
CA GLU A 222 -3.71 -6.39 2.00
C GLU A 222 -3.95 -7.31 0.80
N LEU A 223 -3.92 -6.79 -0.43
CA LEU A 223 -4.03 -7.60 -1.65
C LEU A 223 -2.86 -8.59 -1.79
N MET A 224 -1.64 -8.19 -1.40
CA MET A 224 -0.48 -9.08 -1.34
C MET A 224 -0.65 -10.15 -0.24
N MET A 225 -1.14 -9.80 0.96
CA MET A 225 -1.44 -10.76 2.02
C MET A 225 -2.47 -11.80 1.59
N VAL A 226 -3.57 -11.37 0.99
CA VAL A 226 -4.63 -12.26 0.49
C VAL A 226 -4.04 -13.30 -0.48
N LYS A 227 -3.02 -12.93 -1.27
CA LYS A 227 -2.34 -13.85 -2.18
C LYS A 227 -1.31 -14.75 -1.50
N VAL A 228 -0.53 -14.24 -0.56
CA VAL A 228 0.43 -15.05 0.22
C VAL A 228 -0.29 -16.12 1.05
N SER A 229 -1.48 -15.78 1.58
CA SER A 229 -2.31 -16.68 2.38
C SER A 229 -3.18 -17.64 1.53
N ASP A 230 -3.25 -17.47 0.21
CA ASP A 230 -4.02 -18.33 -0.69
C ASP A 230 -3.29 -19.68 -0.89
N LYS A 231 -3.80 -20.75 -0.25
CA LYS A 231 -3.18 -22.09 -0.17
C LYS A 231 -3.16 -22.89 -1.48
N ASN A 232 -3.47 -22.26 -2.61
CA ASN A 232 -3.45 -22.94 -3.91
C ASN A 232 -2.01 -23.34 -4.28
N SER A 233 -1.86 -24.47 -4.98
CA SER A 233 -0.56 -25.00 -5.38
C SER A 233 0.11 -24.06 -6.38
N VAL A 234 1.04 -23.24 -5.87
CA VAL A 234 1.83 -22.29 -6.64
C VAL A 234 2.83 -23.04 -7.53
N SER A 235 2.97 -22.64 -8.79
CA SER A 235 3.95 -23.20 -9.73
C SER A 235 5.40 -22.82 -9.36
N SER A 236 6.42 -23.52 -9.89
CA SER A 236 7.82 -23.21 -9.55
C SER A 236 8.30 -21.83 -10.05
N GLU A 237 7.68 -21.30 -11.09
CA GLU A 237 7.97 -19.96 -11.63
C GLU A 237 7.37 -18.86 -10.75
N GLU A 238 6.12 -19.04 -10.31
CA GLU A 238 5.48 -18.18 -9.31
C GLU A 238 6.24 -18.22 -7.97
N MET A 239 6.82 -19.37 -7.61
CA MET A 239 7.63 -19.52 -6.39
C MET A 239 8.90 -18.65 -6.39
N ASN A 240 9.64 -18.61 -7.51
CA ASN A 240 10.82 -17.75 -7.68
C ASN A 240 10.46 -16.26 -7.66
N VAL A 241 9.26 -15.93 -8.14
CA VAL A 241 8.69 -14.59 -8.02
C VAL A 241 8.50 -14.23 -6.56
N PHE A 242 7.78 -15.05 -5.78
CA PHE A 242 7.53 -14.78 -4.37
C PHE A 242 8.82 -14.62 -3.54
N VAL A 243 9.87 -15.37 -3.88
CA VAL A 243 11.21 -15.25 -3.25
C VAL A 243 11.80 -13.84 -3.41
N ARG A 244 11.79 -13.28 -4.63
CA ARG A 244 12.29 -11.90 -4.87
C ARG A 244 11.44 -10.83 -4.17
N HIS A 245 10.15 -11.11 -3.96
CA HIS A 245 9.27 -10.21 -3.21
C HIS A 245 9.57 -10.28 -1.72
N ALA A 246 9.80 -11.48 -1.19
CA ALA A 246 10.22 -11.69 0.17
C ALA A 246 11.53 -10.93 0.46
N ASP A 247 12.51 -10.98 -0.46
CA ASP A 247 13.75 -10.18 -0.38
C ASP A 247 13.46 -8.69 -0.25
N PHE A 248 12.69 -8.15 -1.19
CA PHE A 248 12.40 -6.73 -1.23
C PHE A 248 11.65 -6.24 0.02
N LEU A 249 10.67 -7.01 0.50
CA LEU A 249 9.89 -6.65 1.68
C LEU A 249 10.73 -6.76 2.96
N ALA A 250 11.63 -7.75 3.04
CA ALA A 250 12.60 -7.87 4.12
C ALA A 250 13.56 -6.68 4.14
N ASP A 251 14.13 -6.30 2.99
CA ASP A 251 14.97 -5.10 2.85
C ASP A 251 14.23 -3.83 3.29
N CYS A 252 12.99 -3.63 2.82
CA CYS A 252 12.17 -2.47 3.22
C CYS A 252 11.91 -2.43 4.72
N PHE A 253 11.59 -3.58 5.32
CA PHE A 253 11.40 -3.66 6.77
C PHE A 253 12.70 -3.32 7.50
N GLN A 254 13.85 -3.81 7.03
CA GLN A 254 15.15 -3.52 7.64
C GLN A 254 15.50 -2.04 7.60
N GLU A 255 15.23 -1.35 6.49
CA GLU A 255 15.47 0.08 6.37
C GLU A 255 14.58 0.94 7.26
N GLN A 256 13.34 0.51 7.52
CA GLN A 256 12.29 1.38 8.07
C GLN A 256 11.81 0.98 9.47
N CYS A 257 12.22 -0.18 9.99
CA CYS A 257 11.75 -0.73 11.28
C CYS A 257 11.78 0.27 12.45
N GLY A 258 12.73 1.22 12.45
CA GLY A 258 12.86 2.26 13.46
C GLY A 258 11.74 3.31 13.46
N ALA A 259 11.00 3.49 12.37
CA ALA A 259 9.93 4.48 12.25
C ALA A 259 8.82 4.26 13.29
N VAL A 260 8.56 3.00 13.67
CA VAL A 260 7.55 2.64 14.67
C VAL A 260 7.81 3.26 16.06
N LEU A 261 9.07 3.61 16.36
CA LEU A 261 9.43 4.25 17.62
C LEU A 261 8.93 5.70 17.71
N LYS A 262 8.52 6.31 16.60
CA LYS A 262 7.89 7.65 16.64
C LYS A 262 6.57 7.66 17.39
N PHE A 263 5.86 6.53 17.46
CA PHE A 263 4.68 6.35 18.32
C PHE A 263 4.97 6.39 19.82
N THR A 264 6.24 6.54 20.24
CA THR A 264 6.58 6.83 21.64
C THR A 264 6.25 8.28 22.02
N ALA A 265 6.12 9.18 21.05
CA ALA A 265 5.57 10.52 21.23
C ALA A 265 4.03 10.47 21.35
N ALA A 266 3.39 11.58 21.73
CA ALA A 266 1.96 11.64 22.10
C ALA A 266 1.00 10.87 21.16
N ALA A 267 -0.06 10.31 21.76
CA ALA A 267 -0.91 9.23 21.26
C ALA A 267 -1.70 9.45 19.95
N ASP A 268 -1.63 10.65 19.34
CA ASP A 268 -2.48 11.06 18.21
C ASP A 268 -1.68 11.36 16.92
N VAL A 269 -0.40 10.99 16.84
CA VAL A 269 0.39 11.20 15.62
C VAL A 269 0.27 9.96 14.74
N GLU A 270 -0.55 10.03 13.71
CA GLU A 270 -0.48 9.09 12.59
C GLU A 270 0.86 9.31 11.86
N ASP A 271 1.79 8.36 11.99
CA ASP A 271 3.05 8.35 11.23
C ASP A 271 2.97 7.27 10.16
N GLU A 272 2.90 7.70 8.90
CA GLU A 272 2.68 6.81 7.77
C GLU A 272 3.82 5.80 7.60
N GLU A 273 5.08 6.22 7.79
CA GLU A 273 6.25 5.34 7.73
C GLU A 273 6.18 4.24 8.80
N ALA A 274 5.66 4.56 9.98
CA ALA A 274 5.39 3.59 11.03
C ALA A 274 4.22 2.63 10.67
N LEU A 275 3.15 3.12 10.03
CA LEU A 275 2.05 2.27 9.52
C LEU A 275 2.54 1.27 8.47
N VAL A 276 3.35 1.76 7.53
CA VAL A 276 4.04 0.96 6.52
C VAL A 276 4.83 -0.16 7.18
N THR A 277 5.65 0.19 8.17
CA THR A 277 6.49 -0.77 8.92
C THR A 277 5.66 -1.86 9.59
N ILE A 278 4.55 -1.50 10.23
CA ILE A 278 3.63 -2.46 10.86
C ILE A 278 3.08 -3.44 9.82
N ARG A 279 2.64 -2.93 8.66
CA ARG A 279 2.09 -3.78 7.59
C ARG A 279 3.14 -4.67 6.93
N LEU A 280 4.37 -4.17 6.74
CA LEU A 280 5.49 -4.99 6.25
C LEU A 280 5.75 -6.17 7.18
N LEU A 281 5.77 -5.93 8.49
CA LEU A 281 5.91 -6.98 9.49
C LEU A 281 4.78 -8.01 9.41
N ASP A 282 3.53 -7.55 9.26
CA ASP A 282 2.37 -8.43 9.10
C ASP A 282 2.55 -9.35 7.88
N VAL A 283 2.96 -8.80 6.72
CA VAL A 283 3.20 -9.57 5.48
C VAL A 283 4.33 -10.58 5.68
N LEU A 284 5.44 -10.16 6.28
CA LEU A 284 6.59 -11.05 6.55
C LEU A 284 6.20 -12.20 7.48
N CYS A 285 5.35 -11.96 8.47
CA CYS A 285 4.83 -13.02 9.31
C CYS A 285 3.96 -14.03 8.54
N GLU A 286 3.12 -13.57 7.62
CA GLU A 286 2.32 -14.47 6.78
C GLU A 286 3.22 -15.25 5.81
N MET A 287 4.21 -14.60 5.20
CA MET A 287 5.20 -15.26 4.33
C MET A 287 5.98 -16.33 5.08
N THR A 288 6.47 -16.04 6.29
CA THR A 288 7.20 -17.02 7.12
C THR A 288 6.30 -18.09 7.73
N SER A 289 4.98 -17.92 7.71
CA SER A 289 4.03 -18.98 8.07
C SER A 289 3.80 -19.97 6.93
N ASN A 290 4.26 -19.64 5.71
CA ASN A 290 4.19 -20.50 4.54
C ASN A 290 5.52 -21.26 4.36
N ASN A 291 5.46 -22.60 4.43
CA ASN A 291 6.65 -23.47 4.33
C ASN A 291 7.53 -23.21 3.10
N SER A 292 6.95 -22.69 2.02
CA SER A 292 7.68 -22.46 0.78
C SER A 292 8.65 -21.26 0.89
N GLN A 293 8.25 -20.14 1.50
CA GLN A 293 9.07 -18.94 1.62
C GLN A 293 9.94 -18.95 2.88
N LEU A 294 9.61 -19.82 3.83
CA LEU A 294 10.28 -19.87 5.13
C LEU A 294 11.79 -20.08 5.01
N GLU A 295 12.25 -21.11 4.30
CA GLU A 295 13.68 -21.42 4.20
C GLU A 295 14.48 -20.29 3.56
N HIS A 296 13.86 -19.58 2.61
CA HIS A 296 14.46 -18.42 1.95
C HIS A 296 14.61 -17.23 2.92
N LEU A 297 13.52 -16.86 3.60
CA LEU A 297 13.54 -15.77 4.59
C LEU A 297 14.41 -16.09 5.81
N GLN A 298 14.54 -17.37 6.18
CA GLN A 298 15.46 -17.80 7.22
C GLN A 298 16.93 -17.54 6.87
N ALA A 299 17.29 -17.60 5.59
CA ALA A 299 18.62 -17.32 5.09
C ALA A 299 18.82 -15.82 4.72
N PHE A 300 17.78 -14.99 4.87
CA PHE A 300 17.85 -13.58 4.47
C PHE A 300 18.80 -12.78 5.38
N PRO A 301 19.83 -12.12 4.83
CA PRO A 301 20.84 -11.43 5.65
C PRO A 301 20.25 -10.27 6.48
N GLY A 302 20.39 -10.36 7.80
CA GLY A 302 20.07 -9.26 8.72
C GLY A 302 18.61 -9.16 9.14
N LEU A 303 17.68 -9.91 8.52
CA LEU A 303 16.26 -9.84 8.85
C LEU A 303 15.98 -10.24 10.31
N LEU A 304 16.61 -11.34 10.76
CA LEU A 304 16.45 -11.84 12.13
C LEU A 304 17.01 -10.86 13.16
N GLU A 305 18.22 -10.35 12.94
CA GLU A 305 18.84 -9.35 13.82
C GLU A 305 17.98 -8.10 13.91
N THR A 306 17.50 -7.61 12.77
CA THR A 306 16.62 -6.44 12.71
C THR A 306 15.34 -6.66 13.50
N ALA A 307 14.70 -7.83 13.37
CA ALA A 307 13.51 -8.14 14.15
C ALA A 307 13.79 -8.19 15.66
N VAL A 308 14.90 -8.80 16.08
CA VAL A 308 15.33 -8.86 17.49
C VAL A 308 15.65 -7.47 18.04
N ASP A 309 16.38 -6.65 17.29
CA ASP A 309 16.75 -5.29 17.70
C ASP A 309 15.53 -4.36 17.76
N THR A 310 14.60 -4.48 16.81
CA THR A 310 13.33 -3.73 16.84
C THR A 310 12.50 -4.11 18.07
N LEU A 311 12.43 -5.41 18.41
CA LEU A 311 11.77 -5.87 19.64
C LEU A 311 12.45 -5.29 20.88
N ARG A 312 13.79 -5.23 20.89
CA ARG A 312 14.56 -4.67 22.00
C ARG A 312 14.28 -3.19 22.20
N LEU A 313 14.29 -2.42 21.11
CA LEU A 313 14.06 -0.98 21.14
C LEU A 313 12.63 -0.64 21.58
N THR A 314 11.62 -1.35 21.06
CA THR A 314 10.22 -1.16 21.47
C THR A 314 9.99 -1.57 22.93
N HIS A 315 10.57 -2.68 23.38
CA HIS A 315 10.51 -3.12 24.78
C HIS A 315 11.18 -2.11 25.73
N LEU A 316 12.36 -1.60 25.36
CA LEU A 316 13.06 -0.59 26.14
C LEU A 316 12.27 0.72 26.21
N ALA A 317 11.72 1.18 25.09
CA ALA A 317 10.87 2.36 25.04
C ALA A 317 9.67 2.23 25.99
N GLY A 318 9.00 1.08 26.00
CA GLY A 318 7.87 0.80 26.89
C GLY A 318 8.24 0.75 28.38
N LYS A 319 9.51 0.44 28.72
CA LYS A 319 10.04 0.45 30.09
C LYS A 319 10.51 1.83 30.55
N GLN A 320 10.98 2.69 29.64
CA GLN A 320 11.57 3.99 29.97
C GLN A 320 10.54 5.08 30.23
N ALA A 321 9.41 5.05 29.52
CA ALA A 321 8.33 6.01 29.66
C ALA A 321 6.99 5.35 29.34
N VAL A 322 5.89 5.94 29.82
CA VAL A 322 4.55 5.50 29.47
C VAL A 322 4.26 5.90 28.02
N ASN A 323 4.02 4.90 27.16
CA ASN A 323 3.68 5.04 25.75
C ASN A 323 2.92 3.79 25.25
N ILE A 324 2.67 3.70 23.94
CA ILE A 324 1.94 2.58 23.33
C ILE A 324 2.62 1.20 23.52
N PHE A 325 3.94 1.16 23.73
CA PHE A 325 4.68 -0.08 23.94
C PHE A 325 4.76 -0.51 25.41
N THR A 326 4.29 0.34 26.34
CA THR A 326 4.18 0.00 27.75
C THR A 326 3.18 -1.14 27.92
N ALA A 327 3.57 -2.17 28.66
CA ALA A 327 2.71 -3.30 28.94
C ALA A 327 1.50 -2.86 29.78
N THR A 328 0.30 -3.23 29.34
CA THR A 328 -0.96 -2.89 30.02
C THR A 328 -1.73 -4.14 30.44
N HIS A 329 -2.43 -4.03 31.58
CA HIS A 329 -3.20 -5.12 32.19
C HIS A 329 -4.60 -4.62 32.60
N ALA A 330 -5.23 -3.79 31.78
CA ALA A 330 -6.55 -3.26 32.04
C ALA A 330 -7.61 -4.39 31.89
N VAL A 331 -8.18 -4.83 33.02
CA VAL A 331 -9.30 -5.80 33.08
C VAL A 331 -10.63 -5.15 32.63
N THR A 332 -10.59 -4.14 31.79
CA THR A 332 -11.78 -3.44 31.31
C THR A 332 -12.13 -3.99 29.94
N GLY A 333 -13.15 -4.85 29.89
CA GLY A 333 -13.80 -5.27 28.64
C GLY A 333 -14.57 -4.14 27.95
N GLN A 334 -14.03 -2.92 27.97
CA GLN A 334 -14.61 -1.72 27.40
C GLN A 334 -13.48 -0.88 26.82
N GLU A 335 -13.58 -0.64 25.51
CA GLU A 335 -12.69 0.10 24.61
C GLU A 335 -11.54 -0.75 24.01
N GLU A 336 -11.78 -1.26 22.80
CA GLU A 336 -10.71 -1.67 21.88
C GLU A 336 -9.75 -0.49 21.74
N ILE A 337 -8.51 -0.65 22.19
CA ILE A 337 -7.45 0.34 21.93
C ILE A 337 -7.22 0.34 20.42
N SER A 338 -7.81 1.31 19.72
CA SER A 338 -7.70 1.45 18.26
C SER A 338 -6.42 2.20 17.90
N HIS A 339 -5.26 1.61 18.21
CA HIS A 339 -3.97 2.17 17.79
C HIS A 339 -3.27 1.21 16.81
N PRO A 340 -2.75 1.70 15.67
CA PRO A 340 -2.13 0.85 14.64
C PRO A 340 -0.98 -0.04 15.14
N ALA A 341 -0.21 0.43 16.13
CA ALA A 341 0.89 -0.32 16.74
C ALA A 341 0.46 -1.41 17.74
N VAL A 342 -0.84 -1.58 18.01
CA VAL A 342 -1.34 -2.69 18.84
C VAL A 342 -0.96 -4.02 18.17
N GLY A 343 -0.39 -4.94 18.95
CA GLY A 343 0.07 -6.24 18.48
C GLY A 343 1.46 -6.24 17.84
N PHE A 344 2.12 -5.08 17.71
CA PHE A 344 3.42 -4.99 17.03
C PHE A 344 4.51 -5.86 17.68
N LYS A 345 4.64 -5.86 19.01
CA LYS A 345 5.63 -6.75 19.69
C LYS A 345 5.25 -8.22 19.50
N SER A 346 3.97 -8.56 19.55
CA SER A 346 3.49 -9.93 19.30
C SER A 346 3.93 -10.42 17.92
N HIS A 347 3.80 -9.57 16.89
CA HIS A 347 4.18 -9.93 15.53
C HIS A 347 5.70 -10.00 15.33
N LEU A 348 6.49 -9.17 16.01
CA LEU A 348 7.96 -9.31 16.02
C LEU A 348 8.37 -10.66 16.62
N ILE A 349 7.78 -11.04 17.76
CA ILE A 349 8.05 -12.33 18.40
C ILE A 349 7.59 -13.49 17.51
N ARG A 350 6.44 -13.36 16.82
CA ARG A 350 5.97 -14.32 15.81
C ARG A 350 6.99 -14.49 14.68
N LEU A 351 7.47 -13.40 14.10
CA LEU A 351 8.46 -13.43 13.02
C LEU A 351 9.76 -14.12 13.48
N ILE A 352 10.31 -13.71 14.64
CA ILE A 352 11.51 -14.32 15.22
C ILE A 352 11.30 -15.83 15.45
N GLY A 353 10.16 -16.20 16.03
CA GLY A 353 9.79 -17.59 16.25
C GLY A 353 9.74 -18.40 14.96
N ASN A 354 9.11 -17.87 13.91
CA ASN A 354 9.03 -18.52 12.60
C ASN A 354 10.44 -18.71 12.00
N LEU A 355 11.27 -17.66 12.00
CA LEU A 355 12.64 -17.69 11.46
C LEU A 355 13.55 -18.68 12.21
N CYS A 356 13.25 -19.00 13.47
CA CYS A 356 14.01 -20.00 14.25
C CYS A 356 13.47 -21.44 14.10
N TYR A 357 12.32 -21.64 13.46
CA TYR A 357 11.72 -22.97 13.34
C TYR A 357 12.62 -23.91 12.55
N LYS A 358 13.14 -24.95 13.24
CA LYS A 358 14.06 -25.96 12.67
C LYS A 358 15.32 -25.38 12.01
N ASN A 359 15.71 -24.16 12.35
CA ASN A 359 16.88 -23.50 11.80
C ASN A 359 17.89 -23.21 12.90
N LYS A 360 18.90 -24.08 13.04
CA LYS A 360 19.88 -24.00 14.13
C LYS A 360 20.74 -22.73 14.07
N GLU A 361 21.09 -22.26 12.88
CA GLU A 361 21.86 -21.02 12.71
C GLU A 361 21.11 -19.82 13.31
N ASN A 362 19.82 -19.69 12.99
CA ASN A 362 18.99 -18.63 13.54
C ASN A 362 18.74 -18.80 15.04
N GLN A 363 18.58 -20.02 15.54
CA GLN A 363 18.47 -20.28 16.99
C GLN A 363 19.71 -19.83 17.75
N ASP A 364 20.90 -20.14 17.24
CA ASP A 364 22.18 -19.78 17.84
C ASP A 364 22.41 -18.26 17.74
N LYS A 365 21.98 -17.63 16.64
CA LYS A 365 22.03 -16.18 16.48
C LYS A 365 21.15 -15.45 17.49
N VAL A 366 19.93 -15.92 17.75
CA VAL A 366 19.06 -15.32 18.79
C VAL A 366 19.68 -15.49 20.18
N TYR A 367 20.38 -16.59 20.45
CA TYR A 367 21.16 -16.74 21.68
C TYR A 367 22.24 -15.67 21.80
N ASP A 368 23.06 -15.49 20.76
CA ASP A 368 24.17 -14.52 20.76
C ASP A 368 23.69 -13.06 20.90
N LEU A 369 22.47 -12.78 20.45
CA LEU A 369 21.82 -11.48 20.60
C LEU A 369 21.13 -11.27 21.96
N ASP A 370 21.27 -12.16 22.95
CA ASP A 370 20.49 -12.13 24.20
C ASP A 370 18.96 -12.10 23.97
N GLY A 371 18.51 -12.62 22.82
CA GLY A 371 17.12 -12.54 22.39
C GLY A 371 16.19 -13.48 23.17
N ILE A 372 16.71 -14.59 23.72
CA ILE A 372 15.93 -15.53 24.55
C ILE A 372 15.36 -14.82 25.79
N SER A 373 16.21 -14.11 26.52
CA SER A 373 15.81 -13.34 27.71
C SER A 373 14.82 -12.23 27.35
N LEU A 374 15.05 -11.54 26.23
CA LEU A 374 14.15 -10.50 25.73
C LEU A 374 12.75 -11.04 25.39
N ILE A 375 12.66 -12.22 24.78
CA ILE A 375 11.38 -12.87 24.47
C ILE A 375 10.67 -13.33 25.75
N LEU A 376 11.41 -13.91 26.71
CA LEU A 376 10.85 -14.35 27.99
C LEU A 376 10.27 -13.17 28.81
N ASP A 377 10.88 -12.00 28.71
CA ASP A 377 10.39 -10.75 29.30
C ASP A 377 9.00 -10.33 28.79
N ASN A 378 8.57 -10.85 27.63
CA ASN A 378 7.27 -10.58 26.99
C ASN A 378 6.23 -11.70 27.24
N CYS A 379 6.49 -12.63 28.17
CA CYS A 379 5.53 -13.70 28.53
C CYS A 379 4.36 -13.24 29.41
N SER A 380 4.36 -11.98 29.88
CA SER A 380 3.26 -11.41 30.65
C SER A 380 2.08 -11.06 29.74
N ILE A 381 0.86 -11.04 30.28
CA ILE A 381 -0.33 -10.57 29.55
C ILE A 381 -0.12 -9.09 29.20
N ASP A 382 -0.38 -8.67 27.96
CA ASP A 382 -0.26 -7.28 27.54
C ASP A 382 -1.43 -6.95 26.62
N ASP A 383 -2.32 -6.05 27.05
CA ASP A 383 -3.52 -5.71 26.27
C ASP A 383 -3.17 -4.95 24.98
N ASN A 384 -2.05 -4.21 24.99
CA ASN A 384 -1.51 -3.58 23.79
C ASN A 384 -0.86 -4.59 22.83
N ASN A 385 -0.61 -5.82 23.29
CA ASN A 385 0.00 -6.87 22.48
C ASN A 385 -0.78 -8.19 22.63
N PRO A 386 -1.96 -8.29 21.98
CA PRO A 386 -2.76 -9.50 21.99
C PRO A 386 -1.92 -10.73 21.63
N PHE A 387 -2.14 -11.81 22.38
CA PHE A 387 -1.46 -13.09 22.22
C PHE A 387 0.07 -13.09 22.41
N VAL A 388 0.66 -12.03 22.97
CA VAL A 388 2.13 -11.93 23.12
C VAL A 388 2.72 -13.12 23.87
N SER A 389 2.04 -13.61 24.92
CA SER A 389 2.51 -14.75 25.70
C SER A 389 2.47 -16.06 24.90
N GLN A 390 1.46 -16.27 24.05
CA GLN A 390 1.39 -17.43 23.16
C GLN A 390 2.50 -17.40 22.12
N TRP A 391 2.76 -16.23 21.52
CA TRP A 391 3.86 -16.06 20.57
C TRP A 391 5.22 -16.22 21.24
N ALA A 392 5.41 -15.72 22.46
CA ALA A 392 6.63 -15.93 23.23
C ALA A 392 6.87 -17.41 23.53
N VAL A 393 5.86 -18.14 24.00
CA VAL A 393 5.96 -19.59 24.23
C VAL A 393 6.28 -20.35 22.93
N TYR A 394 5.63 -19.97 21.82
CA TYR A 394 5.91 -20.54 20.51
C TYR A 394 7.37 -20.29 20.06
N ALA A 395 7.85 -19.05 20.18
CA ALA A 395 9.21 -18.70 19.81
C ALA A 395 10.24 -19.43 20.69
N ILE A 396 10.03 -19.50 22.01
CA ILE A 396 10.92 -20.23 22.93
C ILE A 396 10.94 -21.73 22.63
N ARG A 397 9.79 -22.33 22.29
CA ARG A 397 9.75 -23.72 21.81
C ARG A 397 10.66 -23.89 20.60
N ASN A 398 10.54 -23.04 19.59
CA ASN A 398 11.36 -23.12 18.37
C ASN A 398 12.84 -22.89 18.65
N LEU A 399 13.16 -21.98 19.56
CA LEU A 399 14.53 -21.67 19.97
C LEU A 399 15.21 -22.81 20.73
N THR A 400 14.43 -23.63 21.45
CA THR A 400 14.95 -24.73 22.25
C THR A 400 14.85 -26.09 21.56
N GLU A 401 14.08 -26.20 20.46
CA GLU A 401 13.93 -27.43 19.70
C GLU A 401 15.29 -27.90 19.16
N GLN A 402 15.75 -29.05 19.67
CA GLN A 402 17.04 -29.66 19.33
C GLN A 402 18.27 -28.75 19.57
N ASN A 403 18.15 -27.78 20.48
CA ASN A 403 19.22 -26.86 20.82
C ASN A 403 19.57 -26.91 22.32
N GLU A 404 20.55 -27.76 22.68
CA GLU A 404 20.97 -27.98 24.07
C GLU A 404 21.56 -26.74 24.73
N GLN A 405 22.23 -25.87 23.97
CA GLN A 405 22.79 -24.61 24.48
C GLN A 405 21.67 -23.68 24.95
N ASN A 406 20.63 -23.50 24.13
CA ASN A 406 19.49 -22.66 24.47
C ASN A 406 18.68 -23.26 25.63
N GLN A 407 18.51 -24.58 25.67
CA GLN A 407 17.88 -25.27 26.80
C GLN A 407 18.66 -25.07 28.11
N THR A 408 20.00 -25.16 28.03
CA THR A 408 20.89 -24.99 29.19
C THR A 408 20.81 -23.57 29.74
N LEU A 409 20.78 -22.55 28.87
CA LEU A 409 20.61 -21.16 29.30
C LEU A 409 19.34 -20.96 30.12
N ILE A 410 18.21 -21.49 29.63
CA ILE A 410 16.92 -21.38 30.33
C ILE A 410 16.95 -22.20 31.62
N ALA A 411 17.56 -23.39 31.62
CA ALA A 411 17.68 -24.23 32.81
C ALA A 411 18.55 -23.61 33.92
N GLN A 412 19.48 -22.73 33.56
CA GLN A 412 20.31 -21.97 34.50
C GLN A 412 19.61 -20.72 35.05
N MET A 413 18.42 -20.35 34.55
CA MET A 413 17.68 -19.21 35.08
C MET A 413 17.14 -19.52 36.48
N GLU A 414 17.46 -18.66 37.43
CA GLU A 414 17.07 -18.81 38.83
C GLU A 414 15.76 -18.10 39.13
N HIS A 415 14.90 -18.74 39.94
CA HIS A 415 13.67 -18.12 40.44
C HIS A 415 13.99 -16.99 41.43
N ARG A 416 13.72 -15.74 41.05
CA ARG A 416 13.97 -14.54 41.88
C ARG A 416 12.76 -14.00 42.66
N GLY A 417 11.64 -14.72 42.65
CA GLY A 417 10.42 -14.33 43.38
C GLY A 417 9.18 -14.29 42.48
N LEU A 418 8.08 -13.78 43.03
CA LEU A 418 6.83 -13.59 42.29
C LEU A 418 6.95 -12.38 41.35
N ALA A 419 6.40 -12.52 40.14
CA ALA A 419 6.16 -11.39 39.24
C ALA A 419 5.12 -10.42 39.84
N ASP A 420 5.00 -9.23 39.24
CA ASP A 420 4.04 -8.21 39.69
C ASP A 420 2.61 -8.77 39.81
N SER A 421 2.06 -8.71 41.03
CA SER A 421 0.71 -9.17 41.37
C SER A 421 -0.36 -8.08 41.24
N SER A 422 -0.01 -6.87 40.78
CA SER A 422 -0.91 -5.71 40.72
C SER A 422 -2.23 -5.98 39.98
N ALA A 423 -2.22 -6.81 38.92
CA ALA A 423 -3.43 -7.22 38.21
C ALA A 423 -4.33 -8.12 39.06
N LEU A 424 -3.76 -9.07 39.79
CA LEU A 424 -4.49 -9.98 40.67
C LEU A 424 -5.03 -9.26 41.89
N GLU A 425 -4.26 -8.33 42.45
CA GLU A 425 -4.68 -7.47 43.56
C GLU A 425 -5.89 -6.62 43.17
N ARG A 426 -5.90 -6.05 41.96
CA ARG A 426 -7.08 -5.35 41.40
C ARG A 426 -8.30 -6.25 41.27
N MET A 427 -8.10 -7.56 41.04
CA MET A 427 -9.17 -8.57 41.03
C MET A 427 -9.59 -9.05 42.43
N GLY A 428 -8.93 -8.57 43.50
CA GLY A 428 -9.15 -9.02 44.87
C GLY A 428 -8.57 -10.42 45.14
N LEU A 429 -7.43 -10.71 44.52
CA LEU A 429 -6.71 -11.97 44.61
C LEU A 429 -5.26 -11.71 45.07
N GLU A 430 -4.76 -12.52 46.00
CA GLU A 430 -3.38 -12.51 46.46
C GLU A 430 -2.71 -13.84 46.09
N ILE A 431 -1.45 -13.79 45.67
CA ILE A 431 -0.63 -14.99 45.48
C ILE A 431 0.17 -15.27 46.75
N GLN A 432 0.09 -16.50 47.25
CA GLN A 432 0.97 -17.01 48.30
C GLN A 432 1.78 -18.18 47.75
N GLN A 433 3.11 -18.13 47.88
CA GLN A 433 3.97 -19.27 47.56
C GLN A 433 4.05 -20.19 48.78
N ARG A 434 3.72 -21.47 48.60
CA ARG A 434 3.76 -22.48 49.66
C ARG A 434 4.25 -23.79 49.09
N ASP A 435 5.39 -24.30 49.58
CA ASP A 435 5.98 -25.59 49.20
C ASP A 435 6.03 -25.77 47.66
N ASP A 436 6.69 -24.83 46.97
CA ASP A 436 6.82 -24.75 45.50
C ASP A 436 5.50 -24.62 44.72
N LYS A 437 4.37 -24.42 45.39
CA LYS A 437 3.06 -24.17 44.76
C LYS A 437 2.64 -22.72 44.92
N LEU A 438 2.11 -22.14 43.84
CA LEU A 438 1.44 -20.85 43.86
C LEU A 438 -0.03 -21.07 44.26
N ILE A 439 -0.45 -20.46 45.36
CA ILE A 439 -1.82 -20.50 45.87
C ILE A 439 -2.46 -19.13 45.66
N LEU A 440 -3.52 -19.09 44.85
CA LEU A 440 -4.36 -17.91 44.71
C LEU A 440 -5.37 -17.84 45.86
N ARG A 441 -5.41 -16.74 46.62
CA ARG A 441 -6.40 -16.49 47.67
C ARG A 441 -7.26 -15.28 47.33
N SER A 442 -8.56 -15.37 47.57
CA SER A 442 -9.41 -14.18 47.52
C SER A 442 -9.24 -13.33 48.77
N THR A 443 -9.01 -12.04 48.58
CA THR A 443 -8.94 -11.03 49.64
C THR A 443 -10.32 -10.51 50.05
N ARG A 444 -11.39 -10.91 49.34
CA ARG A 444 -12.76 -10.58 49.73
C ARG A 444 -13.11 -11.31 51.03
N LYS A 445 -13.24 -10.55 52.14
CA LYS A 445 -13.71 -11.07 53.43
C LYS A 445 -15.03 -11.83 53.23
N LYS A 446 -15.10 -13.07 53.74
CA LYS A 446 -16.39 -13.78 53.87
C LYS A 446 -17.38 -12.85 54.56
N PRO A 447 -18.62 -12.69 54.05
CA PRO A 447 -19.64 -11.94 54.76
C PRO A 447 -19.86 -12.64 56.11
N SER A 448 -19.67 -11.87 57.18
CA SER A 448 -19.86 -12.27 58.58
C SER A 448 -21.33 -12.52 58.89
#